data_AF-R6BS22-F1
#
_entry.id   AF-R6BS22-F1
#
_cell.length_a   1.000
_cell.length_b   1.000
_cell.length_c   1.000
_cell.angle_alpha   90.00
_cell.angle_beta   90.00
_cell.angle_gamma   90.00
#
_symmetry.space_group_name_H-M   'P 1'
#
loop_
_entity.id
_entity.type
_entity.pdbx_description
1 polymer ?
#
loop_
_entity_poly.entity_id
_entity_poly.type
_entity_poly.pdbx_seq_one_letter_code
_entity_poly.pdbx_strand_id
1 'polypeptide(L)'
;MKCNIKKDVTSKALYQSDLDCISEGLDLLEQDINQFLERKNFKEISQENALQNLEHIRSVREQLEHNRQSLSLNELKVIYIGLNFLRDDLNAPAQERSEKNRELTDRQILSKKQDVRAANQKITATFTRMGVDIQATLRGF
;
A
#
# COMPACT_ATOMS: atom_id res chain seq x y z
N MET A 1 -15.22 11.50 1.70
CA MET A 1 -14.61 12.16 0.52
C MET A 1 -13.95 11.06 -0.33
N LYS A 2 -14.21 10.99 -1.64
CA LYS A 2 -13.61 9.98 -2.55
C LYS A 2 -12.75 10.69 -3.60
N CYS A 3 -11.56 10.15 -3.88
CA CYS A 3 -10.61 10.70 -4.83
C CYS A 3 -10.59 9.87 -6.11
N ASN A 4 -10.70 10.52 -7.27
CA ASN A 4 -10.63 9.84 -8.56
C ASN A 4 -9.18 9.76 -9.05
N ILE A 5 -8.69 8.56 -9.32
CA ILE A 5 -7.46 8.29 -10.08
C ILE A 5 -7.88 7.66 -11.41
N LYS A 6 -7.35 8.15 -12.55
CA LYS A 6 -7.64 7.60 -13.89
C LYS A 6 -6.40 6.88 -14.41
N LYS A 7 -6.53 5.69 -14.99
CA LYS A 7 -5.47 5.06 -15.81
C LYS A 7 -5.24 5.90 -17.09
N ASP A 8 -3.98 6.09 -17.46
CA ASP A 8 -3.46 6.53 -18.77
C ASP A 8 -3.80 7.89 -19.40
N VAL A 9 -4.29 8.92 -18.69
CA VAL A 9 -4.53 10.23 -19.38
C VAL A 9 -4.10 11.50 -18.61
N THR A 10 -3.40 11.40 -17.48
CA THR A 10 -2.82 12.59 -16.81
C THR A 10 -1.57 12.22 -16.02
N SER A 11 -0.77 13.20 -15.58
CA SER A 11 0.33 13.07 -14.60
C SER A 11 -0.07 12.46 -13.24
N LYS A 12 -1.32 12.01 -13.11
CA LYS A 12 -1.95 11.39 -11.94
C LYS A 12 -2.23 9.90 -12.14
N ALA A 13 -1.91 9.33 -13.31
CA ALA A 13 -2.18 7.93 -13.62
C ALA A 13 -1.26 6.98 -12.83
N LEU A 14 -1.83 5.89 -12.32
CA LEU A 14 -1.07 4.72 -11.88
C LEU A 14 -0.77 3.89 -13.13
N TYR A 15 0.51 3.75 -13.44
CA TYR A 15 1.02 2.85 -14.46
C TYR A 15 1.03 1.42 -13.92
N GLN A 16 1.21 0.44 -14.80
CA GLN A 16 1.23 -0.97 -14.39
C GLN A 16 2.24 -1.25 -13.28
N SER A 17 3.45 -0.67 -13.34
CA SER A 17 4.45 -0.84 -12.28
C SER A 17 4.00 -0.27 -10.94
N ASP A 18 3.23 0.83 -10.92
CA ASP A 18 2.64 1.34 -9.68
C ASP A 18 1.59 0.36 -9.15
N LEU A 19 0.73 -0.19 -10.01
CA LEU A 19 -0.30 -1.16 -9.64
C LEU A 19 0.32 -2.44 -9.08
N ASP A 20 1.41 -2.92 -9.69
CA ASP A 20 2.13 -4.10 -9.22
C ASP A 20 2.76 -3.87 -7.84
N CYS A 21 3.36 -2.69 -7.63
CA CYS A 21 3.91 -2.31 -6.32
C CYS A 21 2.82 -2.16 -5.26
N ILE A 22 1.69 -1.56 -5.60
CA ILE A 22 0.56 -1.42 -4.68
C ILE A 22 0.02 -2.80 -4.32
N SER A 23 -0.24 -3.66 -5.30
CA SER A 23 -0.77 -5.01 -5.08
C SER A 23 0.13 -5.80 -4.13
N GLU A 24 1.44 -5.82 -4.39
CA GLU A 24 2.38 -6.55 -3.56
C GLU A 24 2.53 -5.94 -2.15
N GLY A 25 2.51 -4.61 -2.05
CA GLY A 25 2.49 -3.95 -0.75
C GLY A 25 1.25 -4.31 0.08
N LEU A 26 0.09 -4.45 -0.57
CA LEU A 26 -1.14 -4.91 0.08
C LEU A 26 -1.06 -6.38 0.51
N ASP A 27 -0.39 -7.24 -0.27
CA ASP A 27 -0.18 -8.65 0.11
C ASP A 27 0.64 -8.75 1.40
N LEU A 28 1.73 -7.98 1.51
CA LEU A 28 2.56 -7.93 2.72
C LEU A 28 1.80 -7.37 3.92
N LEU A 29 1.03 -6.30 3.73
CA LEU A 29 0.22 -5.71 4.79
C LEU A 29 -0.90 -6.66 5.26
N GLU A 30 -1.59 -7.31 4.34
CA GLU A 30 -2.61 -8.31 4.66
C GLU A 30 -2.02 -9.49 5.46
N GLN A 31 -0.83 -9.95 5.08
CA GLN A 31 -0.14 -11.01 5.81
C GLN A 31 0.19 -10.58 7.26
N ASP A 32 0.70 -9.37 7.46
CA ASP A 32 1.01 -8.83 8.78
C ASP A 32 -0.26 -8.69 9.66
N ILE A 33 -1.34 -8.14 9.09
CA ILE A 33 -2.63 -8.01 9.80
C ILE A 33 -3.19 -9.39 10.17
N ASN A 34 -3.12 -10.38 9.28
CA ASN A 34 -3.59 -11.74 9.59
C ASN A 34 -2.75 -12.37 10.71
N GLN A 35 -1.43 -12.22 10.69
CA GLN A 35 -0.58 -12.70 11.80
C GLN A 35 -0.90 -12.01 13.12
N PHE A 36 -1.20 -10.70 13.10
CA PHE A 36 -1.64 -9.97 14.28
C PHE A 36 -2.97 -10.55 14.84
N LEU A 37 -3.94 -10.81 13.97
CA LEU A 37 -5.22 -11.42 14.34
C LEU A 37 -5.05 -12.82 14.94
N GLU A 38 -4.16 -13.65 14.37
CA GLU A 38 -3.85 -14.99 14.86
C GLU A 38 -3.22 -14.97 16.26
N ARG A 39 -2.33 -14.00 16.53
CA ARG A 39 -1.69 -13.82 17.85
C ARG A 39 -2.67 -13.36 18.94
N LYS A 40 -3.83 -12.81 18.56
CA LYS A 40 -4.90 -12.33 19.46
C LYS A 40 -4.43 -11.35 20.54
N ASN A 41 -3.39 -10.57 20.25
CA ASN A 41 -2.79 -9.63 21.20
C ASN A 41 -3.32 -8.20 21.00
N PHE A 42 -4.57 -7.97 21.39
CA PHE A 42 -5.33 -6.74 21.11
C PHE A 42 -5.13 -5.62 22.16
N LYS A 43 -3.93 -5.46 22.70
CA LYS A 43 -3.67 -4.48 23.79
C LYS A 43 -3.69 -3.03 23.33
N GLU A 44 -3.19 -2.77 22.12
CA GLU A 44 -3.03 -1.41 21.58
C GLU A 44 -3.91 -1.18 20.34
N ILE A 45 -4.19 -2.24 19.58
CA ILE A 45 -5.02 -2.22 18.37
C ILE A 45 -6.19 -3.20 18.58
N SER A 46 -7.41 -2.76 18.29
CA SER A 46 -8.60 -3.62 18.43
C SER A 46 -8.70 -4.61 17.26
N GLN A 47 -9.32 -5.76 17.52
CA GLN A 47 -9.65 -6.73 16.47
C GLN A 47 -10.54 -6.11 15.38
N GLU A 48 -11.49 -5.25 15.76
CA GLU A 48 -12.38 -4.56 14.82
C GLU A 48 -11.60 -3.67 13.85
N ASN A 49 -10.62 -2.91 14.34
CA ASN A 49 -9.78 -2.05 13.48
C ASN A 49 -8.99 -2.89 12.47
N ALA A 50 -8.38 -3.99 12.92
CA ALA A 50 -7.66 -4.91 12.04
C ALA A 50 -8.58 -5.50 10.94
N LEU A 51 -9.81 -5.91 11.29
CA LEU A 51 -10.79 -6.41 10.32
C LEU A 51 -11.24 -5.32 9.33
N GLN A 52 -11.48 -4.09 9.79
CA GLN A 52 -11.80 -2.96 8.91
C GLN A 52 -10.68 -2.67 7.91
N ASN A 53 -9.42 -2.77 8.34
CA ASN A 53 -8.28 -2.60 7.45
C ASN A 53 -8.22 -3.70 6.38
N LEU A 54 -8.58 -4.95 6.69
CA LEU A 54 -8.73 -6.02 5.69
C LEU A 54 -9.85 -5.73 4.68
N GLU A 55 -10.98 -5.19 5.13
CA GLU A 55 -12.06 -4.76 4.22
C GLU A 55 -11.60 -3.64 3.29
N HIS A 56 -10.85 -2.67 3.80
CA HIS A 56 -10.25 -1.62 2.99
C HIS A 56 -9.25 -2.17 1.97
N ILE A 57 -8.41 -3.13 2.34
CA ILE A 57 -7.50 -3.81 1.40
C ILE A 57 -8.28 -4.50 0.27
N ARG A 58 -9.33 -5.25 0.61
CA ARG A 58 -10.20 -5.90 -0.38
C ARG A 58 -10.83 -4.88 -1.33
N SER A 59 -11.38 -3.80 -0.77
CA SER A 59 -11.99 -2.73 -1.56
C SER A 59 -10.98 -2.07 -2.50
N VAL A 60 -9.73 -1.86 -2.06
CA VAL A 60 -8.68 -1.35 -2.94
C VAL A 60 -8.43 -2.31 -4.10
N ARG A 61 -8.29 -3.62 -3.86
CA ARG A 61 -8.07 -4.59 -4.94
C ARG A 61 -9.15 -4.52 -6.01
N GLU A 62 -10.42 -4.47 -5.60
CA GLU A 62 -11.56 -4.27 -6.52
C GLU A 62 -11.44 -2.95 -7.29
N GLN A 63 -11.05 -1.85 -6.64
CA GLN A 63 -10.84 -0.57 -7.32
C GLN A 63 -9.71 -0.63 -8.35
N LEU A 64 -8.61 -1.34 -8.09
CA LEU A 64 -7.46 -1.41 -9.00
C LEU A 64 -7.79 -2.15 -10.32
N GLU A 65 -8.79 -3.03 -10.33
CA GLU A 65 -9.29 -3.69 -11.54
C GLU A 65 -9.98 -2.70 -12.49
N HIS A 66 -10.55 -1.61 -11.95
CA HIS A 66 -11.23 -0.61 -12.76
C HIS A 66 -10.26 0.36 -13.45
N ASN A 67 -10.65 0.87 -14.62
CA ASN A 67 -9.89 1.89 -15.37
C ASN A 67 -9.88 3.26 -14.69
N ARG A 68 -10.85 3.50 -13.79
CA ARG A 68 -10.94 4.69 -12.96
C ARG A 68 -11.18 4.26 -11.52
N GLN A 69 -10.19 4.48 -10.68
CA GLN A 69 -10.30 4.22 -9.24
C GLN A 69 -10.99 5.41 -8.57
N SER A 70 -11.89 5.13 -7.64
CA SER A 70 -12.53 6.12 -6.78
C SER A 70 -12.23 5.79 -5.32
N LEU A 71 -11.04 6.17 -4.87
CA LEU A 71 -10.48 5.72 -3.59
C LEU A 71 -10.95 6.61 -2.43
N SER A 72 -11.42 6.00 -1.34
CA SER A 72 -11.66 6.67 -0.07
C SER A 72 -10.35 7.05 0.64
N LEU A 73 -10.45 7.86 1.71
CA LEU A 73 -9.27 8.20 2.50
C LEU A 73 -8.63 6.97 3.14
N ASN A 74 -9.43 6.03 3.66
CA ASN A 74 -8.91 4.81 4.27
C ASN A 74 -8.30 3.86 3.23
N GLU A 75 -8.90 3.76 2.03
CA GLU A 75 -8.30 3.04 0.91
C GLU A 75 -6.93 3.64 0.52
N LEU A 76 -6.79 4.97 0.51
CA LEU A 76 -5.49 5.62 0.29
C LEU A 76 -4.50 5.35 1.43
N LYS A 77 -4.96 5.24 2.69
CA LYS A 77 -4.10 4.88 3.84
C LYS A 77 -3.53 3.48 3.68
N VAL A 78 -4.37 2.47 3.43
CA VAL A 78 -3.89 1.09 3.27
C VAL A 78 -2.91 0.96 2.10
N ILE A 79 -3.14 1.69 0.99
CA ILE A 79 -2.19 1.74 -0.12
C ILE A 79 -0.84 2.31 0.33
N TYR A 80 -0.86 3.47 1.00
CA TYR A 80 0.36 4.14 1.46
C TYR A 80 1.15 3.25 2.43
N ILE A 81 0.45 2.60 3.36
CA ILE A 81 1.07 1.70 4.34
C ILE A 81 1.61 0.45 3.65
N GLY A 82 0.84 -0.19 2.76
CA GLY A 82 1.31 -1.33 1.98
C GLY A 82 2.58 -1.02 1.17
N LEU A 83 2.64 0.17 0.55
CA LEU A 83 3.84 0.62 -0.15
C LEU A 83 5.05 0.83 0.78
N ASN A 84 4.82 1.20 2.05
CA ASN A 84 5.89 1.25 3.06
C ASN A 84 6.34 -0.16 3.49
N PHE A 85 5.41 -1.11 3.66
CA PHE A 85 5.76 -2.52 3.90
C PHE A 85 6.66 -3.06 2.79
N LEU A 86 6.29 -2.84 1.52
CA LEU A 86 7.11 -3.25 0.39
C LEU A 86 8.47 -2.53 0.35
N ARG A 87 8.50 -1.23 0.66
CA ARG A 87 9.77 -0.48 0.76
C ARG A 87 10.69 -1.10 1.81
N ASP A 88 10.15 -1.42 2.98
CA ASP A 88 10.91 -1.95 4.11
C ASP A 88 11.40 -3.37 3.80
N ASP A 89 10.56 -4.20 3.18
CA ASP A 89 10.92 -5.51 2.65
C ASP A 89 12.09 -5.44 1.65
N LEU A 90 12.04 -4.53 0.67
CA LEU A 90 13.13 -4.37 -0.31
C LEU A 90 14.42 -3.80 0.31
N ASN A 91 14.34 -3.13 1.46
CA ASN A 91 15.48 -2.62 2.20
C ASN A 91 16.07 -3.63 3.17
N ALA A 92 15.33 -4.69 3.51
CA ALA A 92 15.81 -5.75 4.39
C ALA A 92 16.96 -6.55 3.75
N PRO A 93 17.82 -7.18 4.57
CA PRO A 93 18.73 -8.22 4.12
C PRO A 93 18.01 -9.34 3.36
N ALA A 94 18.65 -9.96 2.37
CA ALA A 94 18.00 -10.93 1.47
C ALA A 94 17.25 -12.04 2.24
N GLN A 95 17.84 -12.57 3.31
CA GLN A 95 17.25 -13.63 4.12
C GLN A 95 15.97 -13.22 4.89
N GLU A 96 15.78 -11.92 5.13
CA GLU A 96 14.63 -11.36 5.85
C GLU A 96 13.52 -10.89 4.92
N ARG A 97 13.79 -10.83 3.61
CA ARG A 97 12.77 -10.45 2.63
C ARG A 97 11.69 -11.52 2.50
N SER A 98 10.52 -11.06 2.09
CA SER A 98 9.42 -11.86 1.59
C SER A 98 9.89 -12.83 0.51
N GLU A 99 9.22 -13.97 0.40
CA GLU A 99 9.59 -15.02 -0.56
C GLU A 99 9.71 -14.47 -2.00
N LYS A 100 8.82 -13.53 -2.35
CA LYS A 100 8.78 -12.89 -3.67
C LYS A 100 10.01 -12.01 -3.96
N ASN A 101 10.66 -11.47 -2.92
CA ASN A 101 11.77 -10.53 -3.06
C ASN A 101 13.12 -11.09 -2.60
N ARG A 102 13.12 -12.25 -1.94
CA ARG A 102 14.32 -12.91 -1.39
C ARG A 102 15.37 -13.24 -2.44
N GLU A 103 14.93 -13.73 -3.59
CA GLU A 103 15.82 -14.21 -4.67
C GLU A 103 16.10 -13.15 -5.75
N LEU A 104 15.58 -11.93 -5.59
CA LEU A 104 15.82 -10.86 -6.55
C LEU A 104 17.28 -10.41 -6.50
N THR A 105 17.85 -10.25 -7.69
CA THR A 105 19.18 -9.66 -7.86
C THR A 105 19.20 -8.20 -7.42
N ASP A 106 20.38 -7.66 -7.08
CA ASP A 106 20.53 -6.25 -6.69
C ASP A 106 19.99 -5.28 -7.74
N ARG A 107 20.13 -5.62 -9.03
CA ARG A 107 19.59 -4.81 -10.14
C ARG A 107 18.06 -4.81 -10.15
N GLN A 108 17.44 -5.96 -9.93
CA GLN A 108 15.96 -6.07 -9.84
C GLN A 108 15.44 -5.33 -8.60
N ILE A 109 16.11 -5.48 -7.45
CA ILE A 109 15.79 -4.74 -6.23
C ILE A 109 15.89 -3.23 -6.47
N LEU A 110 16.97 -2.76 -7.11
CA LEU A 110 17.13 -1.33 -7.40
C LEU A 110 16.01 -0.80 -8.30
N SER A 111 15.65 -1.53 -9.36
CA SER A 111 14.54 -1.17 -10.25
C SER A 111 13.23 -1.08 -9.47
N LYS A 112 12.91 -2.11 -8.69
CA LYS A 112 11.67 -2.18 -7.92
C LYS A 112 11.58 -1.09 -6.85
N LYS A 113 12.71 -0.73 -6.22
CA LYS A 113 12.78 0.42 -5.31
C LYS A 113 12.45 1.74 -6.00
N GLN A 114 12.82 1.90 -7.28
CA GLN A 114 12.44 3.10 -8.05
C GLN A 114 10.93 3.11 -8.32
N ASP A 115 10.35 1.98 -8.69
CA ASP A 115 8.90 1.86 -8.90
C ASP A 115 8.11 2.15 -7.62
N VAL A 116 8.52 1.57 -6.48
CA VAL A 116 7.90 1.83 -5.17
C VAL A 116 7.99 3.31 -4.78
N ARG A 117 9.11 3.98 -5.08
CA ARG A 117 9.26 5.42 -4.84
C ARG A 117 8.31 6.23 -5.71
N ALA A 118 8.18 5.88 -6.99
CA ALA A 118 7.27 6.56 -7.90
C ALA A 118 5.80 6.40 -7.46
N ALA A 119 5.39 5.17 -7.13
CA ALA A 119 4.05 4.88 -6.61
C ALA A 119 3.76 5.68 -5.32
N ASN A 120 4.70 5.66 -4.36
CA ASN A 120 4.57 6.42 -3.11
C ASN A 120 4.41 7.93 -3.34
N GLN A 121 5.16 8.52 -4.28
CA GLN A 121 5.05 9.94 -4.61
C GLN A 121 3.66 10.28 -5.17
N LYS A 122 3.10 9.42 -6.04
CA LYS A 122 1.76 9.62 -6.61
C LYS A 122 0.65 9.54 -5.57
N ILE A 123 0.76 8.58 -4.65
CA ILE A 123 -0.19 8.42 -3.54
C ILE A 123 -0.07 9.60 -2.56
N THR A 124 1.15 9.98 -2.19
CA THR A 124 1.42 11.15 -1.33
C THR A 124 0.85 12.45 -1.91
N ALA A 125 1.05 12.67 -3.22
CA ALA A 125 0.46 13.82 -3.92
C ALA A 125 -1.07 13.79 -3.90
N THR A 126 -1.69 12.62 -3.79
CA THR A 126 -3.15 12.48 -3.71
C THR A 126 -3.68 12.97 -2.37
N PHE A 127 -3.03 12.63 -1.25
CA PHE A 127 -3.37 13.20 0.06
C PHE A 127 -3.22 14.73 0.10
N THR A 128 -2.11 15.24 -0.44
CA THR A 128 -1.88 16.70 -0.52
C THR A 128 -2.99 17.40 -1.30
N ARG A 129 -3.42 16.82 -2.43
CA ARG A 129 -4.55 17.33 -3.24
C ARG A 129 -5.89 17.27 -2.52
N MET A 130 -6.06 16.37 -1.55
CA MET A 130 -7.26 16.31 -0.70
C MET A 130 -7.21 17.31 0.46
N GLY A 131 -6.11 18.05 0.63
CA GLY A 131 -5.92 18.97 1.76
C GLY A 131 -5.71 18.23 3.09
N VAL A 132 -5.22 16.98 3.03
CA VAL A 132 -5.11 16.09 4.17
C VAL A 132 -3.63 15.88 4.51
N ASP A 133 -3.26 16.11 5.77
CA ASP A 133 -1.94 15.77 6.29
C ASP A 133 -1.86 14.25 6.49
N ILE A 134 -0.97 13.60 5.74
CA ILE A 134 -0.71 12.16 5.80
C ILE A 134 -0.35 11.72 7.22
N GLN A 135 0.52 12.46 7.90
CA GLN A 135 1.01 12.06 9.23
C GLN A 135 -0.10 12.13 10.27
N ALA A 136 -0.96 13.14 10.20
CA ALA A 136 -2.16 13.21 11.05
C ALA A 136 -3.17 12.11 10.72
N THR A 137 -3.24 11.72 9.44
CA THR A 137 -4.23 10.79 8.90
C THR A 137 -3.90 9.33 9.16
N LEU A 138 -2.62 9.01 9.30
CA LEU A 138 -2.16 7.67 9.68
C LEU A 138 -2.28 7.40 11.19
N ARG A 139 -2.58 8.41 12.01
CA ARG A 139 -2.83 8.19 13.46
C ARG A 139 -4.08 7.31 13.64
N GLY A 140 -3.91 6.21 14.36
CA GLY A 140 -4.99 5.25 14.66
C GLY A 140 -5.19 4.16 13.60
N PHE A 141 -4.32 4.08 12.59
CA PHE A 141 -4.16 2.86 11.80
C PHE A 141 -3.42 1.80 12.63
#